data_AF-A0A443J0L2-F1
#
_entry.id   AF-A0A443J0L2-F1
#
_cell.length_a   1.000
_cell.length_b   1.000
_cell.length_c   1.000
_cell.angle_alpha   90.00
_cell.angle_beta   90.00
_cell.angle_gamma   90.00
#
_symmetry.space_group_name_H-M   'P 1'
#
loop_
_entity.id
_entity.type
_entity.pdbx_description
1 polymer ?
#
loop_
_entity_poly.entity_id
_entity_poly.type
_entity_poly.pdbx_seq_one_letter_code
_entity_poly.pdbx_strand_id
1 'polypeptide(L)'
;MINVNPSTHTYEKKESFLFIYSGYHFFFGVLVHLYSIPNIFFVYLNDTSRLFAILLWGSYFIVSAISAYVHYRFSDNIRLATYSFVFTAGLWSMVAINLYGIQALVDQPFYQELYINLLWIQLLFILFSWIKWIPVRTRERIARIVTIILGAFFIFHLLGSFASTKGMGINAFLFGKEVAVALIWPGIALFLTGFWTRLIMAAGIDLDITPEERARRMAEEKAREEAQKRKPSEEMLSSGRYLEYGELDYYIAEGISSYREKGSKTFEDVEFLYVENGVRYFNRLDWTPTKEMILYKENGQWYCQTTGQEPERVLLPEHLEEEKQEFEVDKREYLEQAIEYRRIVPYFVAIPSDIDESEIDRG
;
A
#
# COMPACT_ATOMS: atom_id res chain seq x y z
N MET A 1 9.28 -4.28 49.19
CA MET A 1 9.53 -3.29 48.12
C MET A 1 10.89 -3.56 47.53
N ILE A 2 10.95 -4.18 46.36
CA ILE A 2 12.20 -4.40 45.63
C ILE A 2 12.51 -3.11 44.89
N ASN A 3 13.57 -2.43 45.30
CA ASN A 3 14.10 -1.26 44.62
C ASN A 3 14.82 -1.76 43.35
N VAL A 4 14.09 -1.78 42.23
CA VAL A 4 14.69 -2.02 40.92
C VAL A 4 15.40 -0.73 40.53
N ASN A 5 16.68 -0.62 40.87
CA ASN A 5 17.53 0.43 40.30
C ASN A 5 17.58 0.19 38.78
N PRO A 6 17.15 1.14 37.93
CA PRO A 6 17.34 1.02 36.50
C PRO A 6 18.86 0.94 36.24
N SER A 7 19.30 -0.12 35.57
CA SER A 7 20.72 -0.36 35.33
C SER A 7 21.37 0.81 34.61
N THR A 8 22.44 1.35 35.18
CA THR A 8 23.29 2.40 34.59
C THR A 8 23.77 2.07 33.18
N HIS A 9 23.96 0.77 32.89
CA HIS A 9 24.31 0.28 31.55
C HIS A 9 23.33 0.62 30.44
N THR A 10 22.03 0.78 30.72
CA THR A 10 21.04 1.13 29.69
C THR A 10 21.09 2.61 29.36
N TYR A 11 21.44 3.45 30.34
CA TYR A 11 21.56 4.90 30.19
C TYR A 11 22.82 5.28 29.41
N GLU A 12 23.98 4.72 29.75
CA GLU A 12 25.24 4.96 29.03
C GLU A 12 25.19 4.52 27.56
N LYS A 13 24.56 3.36 27.27
CA LYS A 13 24.38 2.89 25.88
C LYS A 13 23.47 3.83 25.07
N LYS A 14 22.45 4.40 25.72
CA LYS A 14 21.51 5.34 25.10
C LYS A 14 22.19 6.67 24.79
N GLU A 15 22.97 7.23 25.72
CA GLU A 15 23.74 8.47 25.48
C GLU A 15 24.81 8.28 24.41
N SER A 16 25.55 7.17 24.43
CA SER A 16 26.55 6.86 23.40
C SER A 16 25.93 6.74 22.00
N PHE A 17 24.78 6.08 21.88
CA PHE A 17 24.06 5.93 20.61
C PHE A 17 23.55 7.29 20.08
N LEU A 18 22.95 8.12 20.93
CA LEU A 18 22.46 9.44 20.55
C LEU A 18 23.60 10.40 20.16
N PHE A 19 24.72 10.36 20.89
CA PHE A 19 25.92 11.16 20.58
C PHE A 19 26.53 10.81 19.22
N ILE A 20 26.64 9.52 18.90
CA ILE A 20 27.11 9.05 17.57
C ILE A 20 26.16 9.53 16.46
N TYR A 21 24.85 9.45 16.69
CA TYR A 21 23.82 9.92 15.75
C TYR A 21 23.89 11.45 15.51
N SER A 22 24.01 12.25 16.58
CA SER A 22 24.14 13.70 16.49
C SER A 22 25.45 14.13 15.81
N GLY A 23 26.55 13.41 16.07
CA GLY A 23 27.83 13.65 15.39
C GLY A 23 27.77 13.35 13.90
N TYR A 24 27.14 12.22 13.52
CA TYR A 24 26.90 11.88 12.11
C TYR A 24 26.03 12.94 11.44
N HIS A 25 25.01 13.44 12.14
CA HIS A 25 24.18 14.51 11.63
C HIS A 25 24.99 15.78 11.33
N PHE A 26 25.71 16.27 12.33
CA PHE A 26 26.50 17.49 12.14
C PHE A 26 27.50 17.33 10.99
N PHE A 27 28.20 16.20 10.91
CA PHE A 27 29.21 15.97 9.89
C PHE A 27 28.63 15.93 8.46
N PHE A 28 27.63 15.09 8.21
CA PHE A 28 27.02 15.01 6.87
C PHE A 28 26.29 16.29 6.50
N GLY A 29 25.64 16.91 7.48
CA GLY A 29 24.98 18.19 7.27
C GLY A 29 25.95 19.29 6.88
N VAL A 30 27.14 19.34 7.50
CA VAL A 30 28.24 20.24 7.13
C VAL A 30 28.78 19.91 5.74
N LEU A 31 28.95 18.62 5.38
CA LEU A 31 29.41 18.25 4.03
C LEU A 31 28.45 18.73 2.95
N VAL A 32 27.15 18.50 3.11
CA VAL A 32 26.13 18.98 2.17
C VAL A 32 26.16 20.50 2.11
N HIS A 33 26.27 21.17 3.26
CA HIS A 33 26.34 22.62 3.33
C HIS A 33 27.55 23.21 2.59
N LEU A 34 28.74 22.65 2.81
CA LEU A 34 29.96 23.04 2.12
C LEU A 34 29.89 22.75 0.62
N TYR A 35 29.26 21.64 0.22
CA TYR A 35 29.02 21.31 -1.18
C TYR A 35 28.00 22.24 -1.85
N SER A 36 27.02 22.76 -1.10
CA SER A 36 26.02 23.70 -1.62
C SER A 36 26.58 25.08 -1.93
N ILE A 37 27.54 25.59 -1.16
CA ILE A 37 28.04 26.97 -1.32
C ILE A 37 28.63 27.21 -2.72
N PRO A 38 29.58 26.40 -3.24
CA PRO A 38 30.10 26.59 -4.59
C PRO A 38 29.02 26.46 -5.66
N ASN A 39 28.08 25.51 -5.49
CA ASN A 39 26.98 25.34 -6.43
C ASN A 39 26.12 26.61 -6.50
N ILE A 40 25.71 27.17 -5.35
CA ILE A 40 24.90 28.40 -5.25
C ILE A 40 25.55 29.58 -5.97
N PHE A 41 26.86 29.77 -5.83
CA PHE A 41 27.49 30.97 -6.36
C PHE A 41 28.03 30.83 -7.78
N PHE A 42 28.44 29.63 -8.22
CA PHE A 42 29.24 29.47 -9.44
C PHE A 42 28.62 28.58 -10.55
N VAL A 43 27.51 27.89 -10.30
CA VAL A 43 26.97 26.90 -11.26
C VAL A 43 25.71 27.38 -12.02
N TYR A 44 25.04 28.42 -11.53
CA TYR A 44 23.72 28.82 -12.01
C TYR A 44 23.75 29.82 -13.18
N LEU A 45 22.81 29.62 -14.12
CA LEU A 45 22.64 30.44 -15.34
C LEU A 45 22.05 31.83 -15.08
N ASN A 46 21.22 31.97 -14.04
CA ASN A 46 20.53 33.21 -13.72
C ASN A 46 20.22 33.35 -12.22
N ASP A 47 19.87 34.56 -11.79
CA ASP A 47 19.60 34.87 -10.39
C ASP A 47 18.36 34.14 -9.83
N THR A 48 17.37 33.83 -10.66
CA THR A 48 16.19 33.04 -10.25
C THR A 48 16.58 31.63 -9.83
N SER A 49 17.47 31.00 -10.59
CA SER A 49 18.00 29.66 -10.32
C SER A 49 18.89 29.66 -9.08
N ARG A 50 19.69 30.71 -8.91
CA ARG A 50 20.46 30.96 -7.69
C ARG A 50 19.55 31.13 -6.46
N LEU A 51 18.45 31.88 -6.59
CA LEU A 51 17.47 32.05 -5.52
C LEU A 51 16.84 30.72 -5.11
N PHE A 52 16.47 29.87 -6.08
CA PHE A 52 15.97 28.53 -5.78
C PHE A 52 16.97 27.71 -4.96
N ALA A 53 18.26 27.76 -5.32
CA ALA A 53 19.32 27.07 -4.60
C ALA A 53 19.48 27.58 -3.16
N ILE A 54 19.41 28.90 -2.96
CA ILE A 54 19.43 29.53 -1.63
C ILE A 54 18.22 29.09 -0.80
N LEU A 55 17.02 29.04 -1.40
CA LEU A 55 15.80 28.57 -0.73
C LEU A 55 15.90 27.08 -0.35
N LEU A 56 16.41 26.24 -1.25
CA LEU A 56 16.62 24.82 -1.01
C LEU A 56 17.62 24.60 0.13
N TRP A 57 18.74 25.33 0.12
CA TRP A 57 19.74 25.30 1.18
C TRP A 57 19.20 25.83 2.53
N GLY A 58 18.48 26.95 2.52
CA GLY A 58 17.94 27.58 3.72
C GLY A 58 16.82 26.78 4.37
N SER A 59 15.92 26.21 3.57
CA SER A 59 14.86 25.31 4.05
C SER A 59 15.45 24.07 4.72
N TYR A 60 16.51 23.51 4.15
CA TYR A 60 17.27 22.42 4.76
C TYR A 60 17.87 22.80 6.12
N PHE A 61 18.51 23.97 6.22
CA PHE A 61 19.06 24.45 7.49
C PHE A 61 17.99 24.55 8.57
N ILE A 62 16.82 25.10 8.22
CA ILE A 62 15.67 25.22 9.13
C ILE A 62 15.19 23.84 9.60
N VAL A 63 14.97 22.90 8.68
CA VAL A 63 14.50 21.55 9.04
C VAL A 63 15.50 20.82 9.94
N SER A 64 16.79 20.99 9.69
CA SER A 64 17.84 20.36 10.51
C SER A 64 17.90 20.95 11.92
N ALA A 65 17.73 22.27 12.04
CA ALA A 65 17.62 22.93 13.34
C ALA A 65 16.38 22.45 14.12
N ILE A 66 15.23 22.31 13.45
CA ILE A 66 14.01 21.76 14.06
C ILE A 66 14.22 20.32 14.51
N SER A 67 14.82 19.47 13.66
CA SER A 67 15.10 18.07 13.98
C SER A 67 16.03 17.94 15.19
N ALA A 68 17.09 18.75 15.23
CA ALA A 68 18.00 18.82 16.38
C ALA A 68 17.30 19.28 17.66
N TYR A 69 16.42 20.28 17.56
CA TYR A 69 15.61 20.75 18.69
C TYR A 69 14.66 19.67 19.22
N VAL A 70 13.95 18.97 18.32
CA VAL A 70 13.04 17.87 18.67
C VAL A 70 13.81 16.75 19.36
N HIS A 71 14.98 16.38 18.82
CA HIS A 71 15.85 15.36 19.42
C HIS A 71 16.30 15.75 20.84
N TYR A 72 16.73 17.00 21.02
CA TYR A 72 17.13 17.52 22.33
C TYR A 72 15.95 17.53 23.33
N ARG A 73 14.76 17.96 22.89
CA ARG A 73 13.59 18.12 23.77
C ARG A 73 12.96 16.79 24.17
N PHE A 74 13.04 15.78 23.31
CA PHE A 74 12.40 14.47 23.45
C PHE A 74 13.44 13.33 23.38
N SER A 75 14.56 13.49 24.08
CA SER A 75 15.68 12.54 24.10
C SER A 75 15.30 11.11 24.53
N ASP A 76 14.19 10.96 25.25
CA ASP A 76 13.72 9.66 25.69
C ASP A 76 12.95 8.86 24.64
N ASN A 77 12.47 9.50 23.57
CA ASN A 77 11.67 8.87 22.54
C ASN A 77 12.53 8.41 21.36
N ILE A 78 13.11 7.21 21.48
CA ILE A 78 13.98 6.62 20.47
C ILE A 78 13.31 6.54 19.09
N ARG A 79 12.01 6.20 19.04
CA ARG A 79 11.28 6.11 17.77
C ARG A 79 11.21 7.47 17.06
N LEU A 80 10.88 8.53 17.82
CA LEU A 80 10.85 9.88 17.29
C LEU A 80 12.24 10.31 16.79
N ALA A 81 13.29 10.03 17.57
CA ALA A 81 14.67 10.31 17.17
C ALA A 81 15.07 9.58 15.88
N THR A 82 14.71 8.31 15.74
CA THR A 82 14.97 7.52 14.52
C THR A 82 14.20 8.06 13.31
N TYR A 83 12.93 8.40 13.46
CA TYR A 83 12.14 8.96 12.35
C TYR A 83 12.65 10.34 11.93
N SER A 84 12.94 11.21 12.89
CA SER A 84 13.59 12.49 12.62
C SER A 84 14.92 12.32 11.91
N PHE A 85 15.74 11.33 12.32
CA PHE A 85 17.00 11.03 11.64
C PHE A 85 16.79 10.61 10.18
N VAL A 86 15.93 9.63 9.92
CA VAL A 86 15.67 9.11 8.57
C VAL A 86 15.13 10.21 7.67
N PHE A 87 14.22 11.04 8.21
CA PHE A 87 13.65 12.16 7.48
C PHE A 87 14.70 13.22 7.14
N THR A 88 15.52 13.61 8.11
CA THR A 88 16.59 14.60 7.92
C THR A 88 17.65 14.08 6.94
N ALA A 89 18.12 12.84 7.07
CA ALA A 89 19.07 12.23 6.14
C ALA A 89 18.51 12.12 4.71
N GLY A 90 17.23 11.74 4.57
CA GLY A 90 16.54 11.73 3.28
C GLY A 90 16.56 13.10 2.59
N LEU A 91 16.24 14.17 3.34
CA LEU A 91 16.30 15.53 2.82
C LEU A 91 17.73 15.96 2.43
N TRP A 92 18.77 15.46 3.10
CA TRP A 92 20.16 15.78 2.75
C TRP A 92 20.57 15.16 1.43
N SER A 93 20.27 13.89 1.27
CA SER A 93 20.49 13.18 0.01
C SER A 93 19.76 13.86 -1.13
N MET A 94 18.55 14.38 -0.88
CA MET A 94 17.75 15.13 -1.84
C MET A 94 18.37 16.45 -2.27
N VAL A 95 18.85 17.24 -1.31
CA VAL A 95 19.54 18.51 -1.62
C VAL A 95 20.82 18.23 -2.38
N ALA A 96 21.64 17.30 -1.89
CA ALA A 96 22.92 16.96 -2.50
C ALA A 96 22.75 16.42 -3.94
N ILE A 97 21.82 15.49 -4.17
CA ILE A 97 21.64 14.89 -5.49
C ILE A 97 21.07 15.89 -6.51
N ASN A 98 20.22 16.83 -6.08
CA ASN A 98 19.74 17.89 -6.95
C ASN A 98 20.80 18.92 -7.30
N LEU A 99 21.61 19.33 -6.33
CA LEU A 99 22.74 20.22 -6.58
C LEU A 99 23.74 19.58 -7.53
N TYR A 100 24.01 18.28 -7.34
CA TYR A 100 24.81 17.51 -8.29
C TYR A 100 24.17 17.42 -9.67
N GLY A 101 22.87 17.15 -9.78
CA GLY A 101 22.14 17.12 -11.04
C GLY A 101 22.20 18.46 -11.80
N ILE A 102 22.08 19.57 -11.09
CA ILE A 102 22.25 20.92 -11.65
C ILE A 102 23.70 21.13 -12.11
N GLN A 103 24.68 20.72 -11.32
CA GLN A 103 26.10 20.83 -11.65
C GLN A 103 26.47 20.00 -12.89
N ALA A 104 25.92 18.79 -13.01
CA ALA A 104 26.15 17.91 -14.15
C ALA A 104 25.64 18.50 -15.48
N LEU A 105 24.76 19.50 -15.42
CA LEU A 105 24.17 20.17 -16.57
C LEU A 105 24.76 21.57 -16.83
N VAL A 106 25.86 21.95 -16.17
CA VAL A 106 26.46 23.30 -16.30
C VAL A 106 26.82 23.66 -17.75
N ASP A 107 27.29 22.68 -18.54
CA ASP A 107 27.63 22.86 -19.95
C ASP A 107 26.42 22.74 -20.90
N GLN A 108 25.22 22.53 -20.33
CA GLN A 108 23.98 22.24 -21.06
C GLN A 108 22.85 23.16 -20.57
N PRO A 109 22.93 24.48 -20.85
CA PRO A 109 22.13 25.51 -20.17
C PRO A 109 20.62 25.31 -20.33
N PHE A 110 20.16 24.92 -21.52
CA PHE A 110 18.75 24.62 -21.76
C PHE A 110 18.22 23.49 -20.85
N TYR A 111 18.97 22.39 -20.73
CA TYR A 111 18.57 21.25 -19.91
C TYR A 111 18.70 21.54 -18.42
N GLN A 112 19.67 22.34 -18.02
CA GLN A 112 19.81 22.81 -16.64
C GLN A 112 18.60 23.67 -16.23
N GLU A 113 18.14 24.58 -17.07
CA GLU A 113 16.93 25.38 -16.82
C GLU A 113 15.67 24.51 -16.75
N LEU A 114 15.50 23.57 -17.68
CA LEU A 114 14.40 22.60 -17.65
C LEU A 114 14.39 21.79 -16.36
N TYR A 115 15.55 21.32 -15.91
CA TYR A 115 15.72 20.57 -14.66
C TYR A 115 15.23 21.39 -13.45
N ILE A 116 15.65 22.65 -13.36
CA ILE A 116 15.27 23.55 -12.26
C ILE A 116 13.76 23.83 -12.29
N ASN A 117 13.16 24.01 -13.47
CA ASN A 117 11.71 24.17 -13.61
C ASN A 117 10.93 22.94 -13.14
N LEU A 118 11.44 21.73 -13.40
CA LEU A 118 10.84 20.50 -12.88
C LEU A 118 10.90 20.44 -11.35
N LEU A 119 11.99 20.92 -10.72
CA LEU A 119 12.06 21.02 -9.27
C LEU A 119 11.08 22.05 -8.68
N TRP A 120 10.86 23.17 -9.36
CA TRP A 120 9.80 24.12 -8.98
C TRP A 120 8.42 23.47 -9.02
N ILE A 121 8.12 22.70 -10.07
CA ILE A 121 6.87 21.97 -10.19
C ILE A 121 6.71 20.95 -9.03
N GLN A 122 7.80 20.24 -8.67
CA GLN A 122 7.79 19.34 -7.51
C GLN A 122 7.43 20.08 -6.21
N LEU A 123 8.03 21.25 -5.97
CA LEU A 123 7.71 22.08 -4.80
C LEU A 123 6.24 22.53 -4.81
N LEU A 124 5.72 22.93 -5.97
CA LEU A 124 4.31 23.31 -6.11
C LEU A 124 3.37 22.15 -5.78
N PHE A 125 3.68 20.91 -6.19
CA PHE A 125 2.87 19.74 -5.83
C PHE A 125 2.90 19.45 -4.33
N ILE A 126 4.05 19.62 -3.68
CA ILE A 126 4.15 19.53 -2.22
C ILE A 126 3.21 20.56 -1.59
N LEU A 127 3.35 21.84 -1.92
CA LEU A 127 2.51 22.90 -1.36
C LEU A 127 1.02 22.65 -1.62
N PHE A 128 0.67 22.23 -2.84
CA PHE A 128 -0.69 21.87 -3.24
C PHE A 128 -1.30 20.79 -2.33
N SER A 129 -0.52 19.77 -1.96
CA SER A 129 -1.01 18.69 -1.09
C SER A 129 -1.31 19.14 0.35
N TRP A 130 -0.83 20.31 0.77
CA TRP A 130 -1.03 20.86 2.13
C TRP A 130 -2.10 21.95 2.19
N ILE A 131 -2.72 22.32 1.05
CA ILE A 131 -3.74 23.37 1.06
C ILE A 131 -5.09 22.79 1.50
N LYS A 132 -5.45 23.05 2.76
CA LYS A 132 -6.59 22.43 3.47
C LYS A 132 -7.96 22.64 2.82
N TRP A 133 -8.17 23.76 2.14
CA TRP A 133 -9.42 24.04 1.42
C TRP A 133 -9.65 23.14 0.19
N ILE A 134 -8.63 22.40 -0.27
CA ILE A 134 -8.76 21.47 -1.38
C ILE A 134 -9.24 20.12 -0.84
N PRO A 135 -10.35 19.56 -1.37
CA PRO A 135 -10.86 18.26 -0.95
C PRO A 135 -9.78 17.18 -0.99
N VAL A 136 -9.74 16.33 0.03
CA VAL A 136 -8.70 15.30 0.15
C VAL A 136 -8.67 14.39 -1.07
N ARG A 137 -9.83 13.99 -1.61
CA ARG A 137 -9.94 13.18 -2.84
C ARG A 137 -9.25 13.81 -4.04
N THR A 138 -9.31 15.13 -4.18
CA THR A 138 -8.65 15.84 -5.28
C THR A 138 -7.14 15.79 -5.11
N ARG A 139 -6.65 16.00 -3.88
CA ARG A 139 -5.23 15.89 -3.54
C ARG A 139 -4.70 14.48 -3.76
N GLU A 140 -5.46 13.45 -3.37
CA GLU A 140 -5.13 12.04 -3.61
C GLU A 140 -5.08 11.68 -5.09
N ARG A 141 -6.06 12.14 -5.89
CA ARG A 141 -6.05 11.94 -7.34
C ARG A 141 -4.81 12.53 -7.98
N ILE A 142 -4.43 13.75 -7.60
CA ILE A 142 -3.21 14.40 -8.09
C ILE A 142 -1.97 13.64 -7.63
N ALA A 143 -1.89 13.21 -6.37
CA ALA A 143 -0.80 12.36 -5.90
C ALA A 143 -0.69 11.03 -6.67
N ARG A 144 -1.82 10.42 -7.05
CA ARG A 144 -1.85 9.22 -7.93
C ARG A 144 -1.33 9.54 -9.32
N ILE A 145 -1.75 10.65 -9.93
CA ILE A 145 -1.24 11.11 -11.24
C ILE A 145 0.28 11.31 -11.17
N VAL A 146 0.79 11.98 -10.13
CA VAL A 146 2.24 12.15 -9.89
C VAL A 146 2.93 10.78 -9.80
N THR A 147 2.32 9.78 -9.16
CA THR A 147 2.87 8.43 -9.06
C THR A 147 2.98 7.76 -10.44
N ILE A 148 1.95 7.90 -11.28
CA ILE A 148 1.93 7.36 -12.65
C ILE A 148 3.01 8.04 -13.49
N ILE A 149 3.10 9.37 -13.44
CA ILE A 149 4.13 10.14 -14.15
C ILE A 149 5.53 9.72 -13.70
N LEU A 150 5.74 9.54 -12.40
CA LEU A 150 7.02 9.11 -11.84
C LEU A 150 7.41 7.70 -12.31
N GLY A 151 6.45 6.77 -12.33
CA GLY A 151 6.66 5.41 -12.83
C GLY A 151 7.01 5.40 -14.33
N ALA A 152 6.27 6.17 -15.14
CA ALA A 152 6.57 6.32 -16.56
C ALA A 152 7.95 6.96 -16.79
N PHE A 153 8.28 8.00 -16.02
CA PHE A 153 9.58 8.67 -16.05
C PHE A 153 10.72 7.72 -15.69
N PHE A 154 10.54 6.88 -14.67
CA PHE A 154 11.52 5.87 -14.25
C PHE A 154 11.80 4.85 -15.35
N ILE A 155 10.75 4.27 -15.93
CA ILE A 155 10.88 3.31 -17.02
C ILE A 155 11.58 3.97 -18.23
N PHE A 156 11.14 5.18 -18.59
CA PHE A 156 11.76 5.95 -19.67
C PHE A 156 13.25 6.20 -19.41
N HIS A 157 13.62 6.63 -18.20
CA HIS A 157 15.03 6.90 -17.86
C HIS A 157 15.87 5.64 -17.75
N LEU A 158 15.33 4.51 -17.26
CA LEU A 158 16.02 3.22 -17.27
C LEU A 158 16.35 2.79 -18.70
N LEU A 159 15.36 2.83 -19.59
CA LEU A 159 15.53 2.51 -21.01
C LEU A 159 16.45 3.53 -21.72
N GLY A 160 16.39 4.79 -21.31
CA GLY A 160 17.20 5.88 -21.85
C GLY A 160 18.66 5.83 -21.43
N SER A 161 18.95 5.39 -20.20
CA SER A 161 20.30 5.25 -19.63
C SER A 161 21.03 4.01 -20.15
N PHE A 162 20.28 3.02 -20.65
CA PHE A 162 20.86 1.80 -21.20
C PHE A 162 21.70 2.13 -22.44
N ALA A 163 23.00 1.85 -22.34
CA ALA A 163 23.99 2.02 -23.41
C ALA A 163 24.12 3.46 -23.97
N SER A 164 23.67 4.51 -23.26
CA SER A 164 23.81 5.91 -23.69
C SER A 164 25.27 6.32 -23.88
N THR A 165 26.18 5.77 -23.07
CA THR A 165 27.64 5.98 -23.20
C THR A 165 28.21 5.40 -24.50
N LYS A 166 27.50 4.44 -25.11
CA LYS A 166 27.80 3.88 -26.44
C LYS A 166 27.03 4.59 -27.57
N GLY A 167 26.28 5.66 -27.26
CA GLY A 167 25.43 6.36 -28.23
C GLY A 167 24.17 5.58 -28.61
N MET A 168 23.75 4.61 -27.79
CA MET A 168 22.57 3.79 -28.00
C MET A 168 21.49 4.12 -26.96
N GLY A 169 20.24 3.71 -27.21
CA GLY A 169 19.11 3.97 -26.31
C GLY A 169 18.33 5.23 -26.66
N ILE A 170 17.14 5.37 -26.06
CA ILE A 170 16.16 6.39 -26.48
C ILE A 170 16.66 7.82 -26.20
N ASN A 171 17.43 8.04 -25.14
CA ASN A 171 18.00 9.37 -24.85
C ASN A 171 19.06 9.77 -25.88
N ALA A 172 19.93 8.83 -26.29
CA ALA A 172 20.95 9.13 -27.31
C ALA A 172 20.33 9.36 -28.69
N PHE A 173 19.23 8.67 -29.01
CA PHE A 173 18.45 8.90 -30.22
C PHE A 173 17.75 10.27 -30.23
N LEU A 174 17.10 10.65 -29.11
CA LEU A 174 16.31 11.88 -29.03
C LEU A 174 17.16 13.15 -28.84
N PHE A 175 18.25 13.07 -28.08
CA PHE A 175 19.00 14.23 -27.61
C PHE A 175 20.48 14.24 -28.04
N GLY A 176 20.94 13.17 -28.69
CA GLY A 176 22.36 12.98 -29.01
C GLY A 176 23.17 12.40 -27.84
N LYS A 177 24.33 11.82 -28.16
CA LYS A 177 25.16 11.08 -27.19
C LYS A 177 25.61 11.94 -26.01
N GLU A 178 26.10 13.15 -26.26
CA GLU A 178 26.67 14.02 -25.22
C GLU A 178 25.62 14.40 -24.18
N VAL A 179 24.45 14.85 -24.64
CA VAL A 179 23.33 15.19 -23.77
C VAL A 179 22.78 13.96 -23.06
N ALA A 180 22.67 12.82 -23.75
CA ALA A 180 22.17 11.60 -23.15
C ALA A 180 23.03 11.11 -21.98
N VAL A 181 24.37 11.26 -22.07
CA VAL A 181 25.29 10.96 -20.97
C VAL A 181 25.13 11.98 -19.84
N ALA A 182 25.02 13.27 -20.16
CA ALA A 182 24.83 14.33 -19.17
C ALA A 182 23.51 14.17 -18.38
N LEU A 183 22.46 13.64 -19.00
CA LEU A 183 21.13 13.48 -18.39
C LEU A 183 20.99 12.24 -17.48
N ILE A 184 21.94 11.30 -17.46
CA ILE A 184 21.81 10.06 -16.65
C ILE A 184 21.62 10.40 -15.17
N TRP A 185 22.58 11.14 -14.59
CA TRP A 185 22.56 11.49 -13.17
C TRP A 185 21.46 12.47 -12.79
N PRO A 186 21.22 13.56 -13.56
CA PRO A 186 20.05 14.42 -13.35
C PRO A 186 18.74 13.63 -13.43
N GLY A 187 18.60 12.68 -14.36
CA GLY A 187 17.42 11.82 -14.45
C GLY A 187 17.19 10.99 -13.19
N ILE A 188 18.25 10.34 -12.68
CA ILE A 188 18.19 9.60 -11.42
C ILE A 188 17.85 10.52 -10.24
N ALA A 189 18.44 11.73 -10.22
CA ALA A 189 18.17 12.73 -9.21
C ALA A 189 16.68 13.13 -9.21
N LEU A 190 16.12 13.50 -10.37
CA LEU A 190 14.70 13.86 -10.53
C LEU A 190 13.76 12.72 -10.13
N PHE A 191 14.11 11.48 -10.42
CA PHE A 191 13.30 10.33 -10.01
C PHE A 191 13.27 10.19 -8.49
N LEU A 192 14.45 10.16 -7.85
CA LEU A 192 14.54 10.06 -6.39
C LEU A 192 13.83 11.24 -5.73
N THR A 193 13.89 12.42 -6.34
CA THR A 193 13.26 13.60 -5.77
C THR A 193 11.77 13.63 -5.96
N GLY A 194 11.28 13.21 -7.13
CA GLY A 194 9.85 12.99 -7.36
C GLY A 194 9.27 11.92 -6.44
N PHE A 195 10.02 10.86 -6.14
CA PHE A 195 9.60 9.84 -5.16
C PHE A 195 9.42 10.43 -3.76
N TRP A 196 10.39 11.22 -3.28
CA TRP A 196 10.28 11.91 -2.01
C TRP A 196 9.16 12.96 -1.99
N THR A 197 8.97 13.71 -3.06
CA THR A 197 7.81 14.59 -3.24
C THR A 197 6.51 13.82 -3.03
N ARG A 198 6.37 12.64 -3.65
CA ARG A 198 5.18 11.79 -3.49
C ARG A 198 5.00 11.29 -2.04
N LEU A 199 6.08 10.93 -1.35
CA LEU A 199 6.04 10.53 0.06
C LEU A 199 5.56 11.68 0.96
N ILE A 200 6.12 12.88 0.78
CA ILE A 200 5.74 14.08 1.54
C ILE A 200 4.28 14.45 1.26
N MET A 201 3.83 14.34 0.01
CA MET A 201 2.42 14.54 -0.33
C MET A 201 1.51 13.53 0.38
N ALA A 202 1.91 12.25 0.45
CA ALA A 202 1.14 11.21 1.16
C ALA A 202 0.98 11.57 2.63
N ALA A 203 2.11 11.85 3.30
CA ALA A 203 2.12 12.20 4.71
C ALA A 203 1.30 13.46 5.00
N GLY A 204 1.42 14.49 4.17
CA GLY A 204 0.63 15.72 4.31
C GLY A 204 -0.87 15.49 4.15
N ILE A 205 -1.26 14.65 3.18
CA ILE A 205 -2.67 14.28 2.97
C ILE A 205 -3.21 13.48 4.16
N ASP A 206 -2.48 12.47 4.63
CA ASP A 206 -2.93 11.57 5.70
C ASP A 206 -3.11 12.32 7.03
N LEU A 207 -2.22 13.27 7.33
CA LEU A 207 -2.31 14.13 8.51
C LEU A 207 -3.55 15.05 8.49
N ASP A 208 -4.08 15.36 7.31
CA ASP A 208 -5.25 16.23 7.13
C ASP A 208 -6.58 15.45 7.12
N ILE A 209 -6.58 14.11 7.17
CA ILE A 209 -7.81 13.32 7.20
C ILE A 209 -8.47 13.42 8.57
N THR A 210 -9.62 14.08 8.62
CA THR A 210 -10.43 14.16 9.84
C THR A 210 -11.09 12.81 10.17
N PRO A 211 -11.46 12.57 11.45
CA PRO A 211 -12.23 11.37 11.81
C PRO A 211 -13.55 11.23 11.05
N GLU A 212 -14.25 12.34 10.80
CA GLU A 212 -15.49 12.38 10.01
C GLU A 212 -15.25 11.95 8.56
N GLU A 213 -14.17 12.47 7.94
CA GLU A 213 -13.80 12.09 6.58
C GLU A 213 -13.45 10.60 6.50
N ARG A 214 -12.78 10.06 7.52
CA ARG A 214 -12.47 8.63 7.62
C ARG A 214 -13.75 7.80 7.74
N ALA A 215 -14.68 8.19 8.61
CA ALA A 215 -15.97 7.52 8.77
C ALA A 215 -16.79 7.53 7.47
N ARG A 216 -16.84 8.67 6.78
CA ARG A 216 -17.52 8.79 5.48
C ARG A 216 -16.92 7.85 4.44
N ARG A 217 -15.59 7.73 4.39
CA ARG A 217 -14.93 6.81 3.44
C ARG A 217 -15.23 5.36 3.73
N MET A 218 -15.16 4.94 5.00
CA MET A 218 -15.53 3.58 5.39
C MET A 218 -16.99 3.28 5.01
N ALA A 219 -17.90 4.23 5.21
CA ALA A 219 -19.30 4.07 4.81
C ALA A 219 -19.47 3.97 3.29
N GLU A 220 -18.74 4.78 2.50
CA GLU A 220 -18.78 4.71 1.04
C GLU A 220 -18.13 3.43 0.48
N GLU A 221 -17.05 2.95 1.11
CA GLU A 221 -16.39 1.70 0.76
C GLU A 221 -17.31 0.52 1.03
N LYS A 222 -17.91 0.46 2.22
CA LYS A 222 -18.93 -0.53 2.57
C LYS A 222 -20.14 -0.47 1.61
N ALA A 223 -20.62 0.72 1.28
CA ALA A 223 -21.72 0.87 0.31
C ALA A 223 -21.33 0.42 -1.11
N ARG A 224 -20.06 0.56 -1.51
CA ARG A 224 -19.56 0.04 -2.78
C ARG A 224 -19.43 -1.46 -2.78
N GLU A 225 -18.91 -2.04 -1.70
CA GLU A 225 -18.87 -3.50 -1.50
C GLU A 225 -20.28 -4.08 -1.56
N GLU A 226 -21.23 -3.49 -0.82
CA GLU A 226 -22.65 -3.86 -0.87
C GLU A 226 -23.26 -3.69 -2.27
N ALA A 227 -22.85 -2.68 -3.03
CA ALA A 227 -23.31 -2.47 -4.41
C ALA A 227 -22.70 -3.48 -5.40
N GLN A 228 -21.53 -4.05 -5.10
CA GLN A 228 -20.88 -5.08 -5.89
C GLN A 228 -21.44 -6.48 -5.60
N LYS A 229 -22.07 -6.70 -4.43
CA LYS A 229 -22.74 -7.97 -4.12
C LYS A 229 -23.80 -8.30 -5.16
N ARG A 230 -23.81 -9.55 -5.61
CA ARG A 230 -24.82 -10.07 -6.53
C ARG A 230 -26.22 -9.84 -5.95
N LYS A 231 -27.15 -9.47 -6.82
CA LYS A 231 -28.57 -9.27 -6.49
C LYS A 231 -29.41 -10.41 -7.06
N PRO A 232 -30.55 -10.74 -6.43
CA PRO A 232 -31.51 -11.71 -6.97
C PRO A 232 -31.97 -11.31 -8.38
N SER A 233 -32.33 -12.31 -9.20
CA SER A 233 -32.93 -12.07 -10.50
C SER A 233 -34.28 -11.34 -10.38
N GLU A 234 -34.67 -10.61 -11.41
CA GLU A 234 -35.98 -9.93 -11.44
C GLU A 234 -37.15 -10.92 -11.32
N GLU A 235 -37.00 -12.13 -11.84
CA GLU A 235 -37.98 -13.21 -11.70
C GLU A 235 -38.14 -13.65 -10.24
N MET A 236 -37.03 -13.79 -9.51
CA MET A 236 -37.04 -14.12 -8.08
C MET A 236 -37.68 -13.01 -7.24
N LEU A 237 -37.42 -11.74 -7.57
CA LEU A 237 -38.01 -10.59 -6.88
C LEU A 237 -39.52 -10.47 -7.17
N SER A 238 -39.92 -10.61 -8.43
CA SER A 238 -41.32 -10.46 -8.88
C SER A 238 -42.22 -11.62 -8.43
N SER A 239 -41.70 -12.84 -8.36
CA SER A 239 -42.44 -14.02 -7.90
C SER A 239 -42.55 -14.13 -6.39
N GLY A 240 -41.81 -13.31 -5.62
CA GLY A 240 -41.78 -13.39 -4.15
C GLY A 240 -41.04 -14.60 -3.59
N ARG A 241 -40.53 -15.50 -4.43
CA ARG A 241 -39.81 -16.73 -4.03
C ARG A 241 -38.62 -16.46 -3.10
N TYR A 242 -37.99 -15.29 -3.21
CA TYR A 242 -36.90 -14.89 -2.32
C TYR A 242 -37.30 -14.84 -0.84
N LEU A 243 -38.58 -14.64 -0.52
CA LEU A 243 -39.13 -14.67 0.85
C LEU A 243 -39.41 -16.08 1.36
N GLU A 244 -39.51 -17.06 0.45
CA GLU A 244 -39.87 -18.44 0.77
C GLU A 244 -38.65 -19.36 0.88
N TYR A 245 -37.66 -19.12 0.02
CA TYR A 245 -36.45 -19.94 -0.11
C TYR A 245 -35.18 -19.11 0.01
N GLY A 246 -34.13 -19.72 0.55
CA GLY A 246 -32.75 -19.30 0.28
C GLY A 246 -32.30 -19.76 -1.11
N GLU A 247 -31.11 -19.34 -1.53
CA GLU A 247 -30.51 -19.75 -2.80
C GLU A 247 -29.03 -19.98 -2.60
N LEU A 248 -28.53 -21.13 -3.03
CA LEU A 248 -27.11 -21.45 -2.99
C LEU A 248 -26.66 -21.73 -4.42
N ASP A 249 -25.78 -20.86 -4.91
CA ASP A 249 -25.13 -21.00 -6.20
C ASP A 249 -23.66 -21.32 -5.95
N TYR A 250 -23.30 -22.59 -5.98
CA TYR A 250 -21.94 -23.04 -5.69
C TYR A 250 -21.35 -23.75 -6.90
N TYR A 251 -20.46 -23.05 -7.61
CA TYR A 251 -19.66 -23.64 -8.67
C TYR A 251 -18.33 -24.11 -8.08
N ILE A 252 -18.09 -25.42 -8.14
CA ILE A 252 -16.84 -25.98 -7.61
C ILE A 252 -15.64 -25.62 -8.53
N ALA A 253 -15.88 -25.39 -9.84
CA ALA A 253 -14.84 -25.06 -10.81
C ALA A 253 -14.36 -23.59 -10.79
N GLU A 254 -15.21 -22.64 -10.38
CA GLU A 254 -14.89 -21.20 -10.44
C GLU A 254 -14.43 -20.62 -9.08
N GLY A 255 -14.37 -21.45 -8.03
CA GLY A 255 -13.79 -21.10 -6.72
C GLY A 255 -14.57 -20.06 -5.91
N ILE A 256 -15.69 -19.53 -6.41
CA ILE A 256 -16.55 -18.59 -5.69
C ILE A 256 -17.96 -19.16 -5.66
N SER A 257 -18.42 -19.48 -4.45
CA SER A 257 -19.80 -19.86 -4.20
C SER A 257 -20.53 -18.69 -3.55
N SER A 258 -21.81 -18.55 -3.85
CA SER A 258 -22.65 -17.47 -3.35
C SER A 258 -23.89 -18.05 -2.70
N TYR A 259 -24.18 -17.61 -1.48
CA TYR A 259 -25.38 -17.98 -0.74
C TYR A 259 -26.24 -16.76 -0.47
N ARG A 260 -27.55 -16.91 -0.60
CA ARG A 260 -28.53 -15.92 -0.21
C ARG A 260 -29.49 -16.53 0.78
N GLU A 261 -29.51 -15.97 1.98
CA GLU A 261 -30.46 -16.32 3.03
C GLU A 261 -31.89 -15.99 2.63
N LYS A 262 -32.86 -16.77 3.14
CA LYS A 262 -34.28 -16.50 2.91
C LYS A 262 -34.64 -15.08 3.36
N GLY A 263 -35.31 -14.33 2.50
CA GLY A 263 -35.69 -12.94 2.72
C GLY A 263 -34.59 -11.90 2.46
N SER A 264 -33.33 -12.32 2.24
CA SER A 264 -32.25 -11.42 1.85
C SER A 264 -32.37 -10.96 0.39
N LYS A 265 -31.93 -9.72 0.14
CA LYS A 265 -31.85 -9.09 -1.21
C LYS A 265 -30.44 -9.07 -1.78
N THR A 266 -29.47 -9.65 -1.09
CA THR A 266 -28.06 -9.70 -1.49
C THR A 266 -27.50 -11.07 -1.21
N PHE A 267 -26.61 -11.53 -2.07
CA PHE A 267 -25.83 -12.74 -1.81
C PHE A 267 -24.63 -12.41 -0.92
N GLU A 268 -24.20 -13.43 -0.19
CA GLU A 268 -22.98 -13.49 0.61
C GLU A 268 -22.03 -14.47 -0.05
N ASP A 269 -20.73 -14.23 0.12
CA ASP A 269 -19.71 -15.14 -0.35
C ASP A 269 -19.56 -16.31 0.63
N VAL A 270 -19.57 -17.52 0.08
CA VAL A 270 -19.36 -18.75 0.82
C VAL A 270 -18.28 -19.58 0.13
N GLU A 271 -17.54 -20.35 0.91
CA GLU A 271 -16.49 -21.22 0.41
C GLU A 271 -16.90 -22.67 0.65
N PHE A 272 -16.91 -23.48 -0.40
CA PHE A 272 -17.08 -24.92 -0.28
C PHE A 272 -15.83 -25.54 0.34
N LEU A 273 -16.01 -26.43 1.32
CA LEU A 273 -14.92 -27.08 2.04
C LEU A 273 -14.76 -28.53 1.60
N TYR A 274 -15.73 -29.37 1.91
CA TYR A 274 -15.68 -30.82 1.68
C TYR A 274 -17.06 -31.47 1.76
N VAL A 275 -17.12 -32.75 1.39
CA VAL A 275 -18.30 -33.61 1.58
C VAL A 275 -18.02 -34.69 2.62
N GLU A 276 -18.97 -34.91 3.52
CA GLU A 276 -18.92 -35.99 4.50
C GLU A 276 -20.32 -36.61 4.65
N ASN A 277 -20.45 -37.92 4.44
CA ASN A 277 -21.73 -38.66 4.53
C ASN A 277 -22.89 -38.06 3.71
N GLY A 278 -22.59 -37.46 2.55
CA GLY A 278 -23.60 -36.83 1.68
C GLY A 278 -24.04 -35.43 2.11
N VAL A 279 -23.43 -34.88 3.17
CA VAL A 279 -23.57 -33.50 3.61
C VAL A 279 -22.40 -32.69 3.07
N ARG A 280 -22.68 -31.53 2.48
CA ARG A 280 -21.67 -30.60 1.96
C ARG A 280 -21.43 -29.49 2.97
N TYR A 281 -20.17 -29.20 3.27
CA TYR A 281 -19.76 -28.24 4.27
C TYR A 281 -19.23 -26.97 3.59
N PHE A 282 -19.65 -25.82 4.12
CA PHE A 282 -19.31 -24.50 3.62
C PHE A 282 -18.89 -23.57 4.76
N ASN A 283 -18.05 -22.59 4.43
CA ASN A 283 -17.64 -21.50 5.31
C ASN A 283 -18.33 -20.19 4.88
N ARG A 284 -19.13 -19.57 5.76
CA ARG A 284 -19.73 -18.25 5.50
C ARG A 284 -18.74 -17.14 5.88
N LEU A 285 -18.22 -16.43 4.87
CA LEU A 285 -17.12 -15.49 5.00
C LEU A 285 -17.54 -14.12 5.60
N ASP A 286 -18.82 -13.76 5.48
CA ASP A 286 -19.37 -12.50 5.99
C ASP A 286 -19.48 -12.44 7.54
N TRP A 287 -19.15 -13.52 8.25
CA TRP A 287 -19.24 -13.62 9.71
C TRP A 287 -17.86 -13.52 10.39
N THR A 288 -17.80 -12.88 11.56
CA THR A 288 -16.57 -12.82 12.38
C THR A 288 -16.86 -13.22 13.84
N PRO A 289 -16.40 -14.40 14.32
CA PRO A 289 -15.69 -15.44 13.55
C PRO A 289 -16.59 -16.06 12.48
N THR A 290 -15.97 -16.72 11.48
CA THR A 290 -16.72 -17.36 10.40
C THR A 290 -17.60 -18.49 10.93
N LYS A 291 -18.66 -18.81 10.17
CA LYS A 291 -19.64 -19.83 10.57
C LYS A 291 -19.69 -20.97 9.58
N GLU A 292 -19.88 -22.18 10.12
CA GLU A 292 -20.19 -23.36 9.33
C GLU A 292 -21.61 -23.27 8.78
N MET A 293 -21.74 -23.65 7.52
CA MET A 293 -23.02 -23.89 6.85
C MET A 293 -22.97 -25.26 6.20
N ILE A 294 -24.02 -26.04 6.36
CA ILE A 294 -24.16 -27.35 5.72
C ILE A 294 -25.29 -27.34 4.69
N LEU A 295 -25.10 -28.06 3.59
CA LEU A 295 -26.14 -28.36 2.60
C LEU A 295 -26.44 -29.86 2.65
N TYR A 296 -27.70 -30.22 2.86
CA TYR A 296 -28.16 -31.60 2.90
C TYR A 296 -29.54 -31.76 2.25
N LYS A 297 -29.90 -33.00 1.92
CA LYS A 297 -31.18 -33.35 1.30
C LYS A 297 -32.04 -34.17 2.25
N GLU A 298 -33.26 -33.72 2.49
CA GLU A 298 -34.24 -34.41 3.33
C GLU A 298 -35.60 -34.43 2.61
N ASN A 299 -36.23 -35.62 2.53
CA ASN A 299 -37.52 -35.81 1.87
C ASN A 299 -37.60 -35.26 0.43
N GLY A 300 -36.49 -35.35 -0.33
CA GLY A 300 -36.42 -34.86 -1.71
C GLY A 300 -36.15 -33.36 -1.86
N GLN A 301 -36.08 -32.61 -0.76
CA GLN A 301 -35.84 -31.17 -0.75
C GLN A 301 -34.46 -30.82 -0.17
N TRP A 302 -33.86 -29.73 -0.67
CA TRP A 302 -32.57 -29.23 -0.23
C TRP A 302 -32.71 -28.23 0.92
N TYR A 303 -31.83 -28.35 1.90
CA TYR A 303 -31.78 -27.49 3.06
C TYR A 303 -30.36 -26.98 3.29
N CYS A 304 -30.23 -25.68 3.56
CA CYS A 304 -29.03 -25.12 4.16
C CYS A 304 -29.28 -24.90 5.65
N GLN A 305 -28.28 -25.22 6.47
CA GLN A 305 -28.31 -24.90 7.90
C GLN A 305 -26.98 -24.24 8.29
N THR A 306 -27.05 -23.01 8.78
CA THR A 306 -25.91 -22.34 9.40
C THR A 306 -25.89 -22.65 10.90
N THR A 307 -24.71 -22.82 11.51
CA THR A 307 -24.60 -23.10 12.95
C THR A 307 -25.37 -22.09 13.79
N GLY A 308 -26.28 -22.59 14.64
CA GLY A 308 -27.13 -21.78 15.52
C GLY A 308 -28.35 -21.16 14.84
N GLN A 309 -28.66 -21.54 13.60
CA GLN A 309 -29.88 -21.16 12.89
C GLN A 309 -30.72 -22.39 12.54
N GLU A 310 -32.02 -22.17 12.35
CA GLU A 310 -32.95 -23.21 11.87
C GLU A 310 -32.64 -23.56 10.40
N PRO A 311 -32.84 -24.82 9.97
CA PRO A 311 -32.68 -25.20 8.59
C PRO A 311 -33.62 -24.43 7.65
N GLU A 312 -33.07 -23.94 6.55
CA GLU A 312 -33.82 -23.21 5.53
C GLU A 312 -33.90 -24.00 4.23
N ARG A 313 -35.08 -23.99 3.61
CA ARG A 313 -35.24 -24.55 2.26
C ARG A 313 -34.48 -23.68 1.27
N VAL A 314 -33.69 -24.31 0.40
CA VAL A 314 -32.89 -23.62 -0.59
C VAL A 314 -33.17 -24.10 -2.00
N LEU A 315 -33.10 -23.18 -2.94
CA LEU A 315 -33.06 -23.48 -4.37
C LEU A 315 -31.61 -23.65 -4.79
N LEU A 316 -31.35 -24.74 -5.52
CA LEU A 316 -30.11 -24.95 -6.25
C LEU A 316 -30.40 -24.70 -7.74
N PRO A 317 -29.54 -23.97 -8.46
CA PRO A 317 -29.61 -23.88 -9.92
C PRO A 317 -29.70 -25.25 -10.62
N GLU A 318 -30.45 -25.33 -11.71
CA GLU A 318 -30.73 -26.60 -12.42
C GLU A 318 -29.45 -27.33 -12.89
N HIS A 319 -28.43 -26.59 -13.34
CA HIS A 319 -27.15 -27.16 -13.79
C HIS A 319 -26.36 -27.85 -12.67
N LEU A 320 -26.53 -27.43 -11.41
CA LEU A 320 -25.90 -28.08 -10.26
C LEU A 320 -26.54 -29.42 -9.93
N GLU A 321 -27.69 -29.76 -10.51
CA GLU A 321 -28.24 -31.10 -10.34
C GLU A 321 -27.52 -32.17 -11.17
N GLU A 322 -26.86 -31.76 -12.26
CA GLU A 322 -26.25 -32.63 -13.27
C GLU A 322 -24.71 -32.75 -13.10
N GLU A 323 -24.02 -31.71 -12.60
CA GLU A 323 -22.54 -31.66 -12.48
C GLU A 323 -21.97 -32.15 -11.13
N LYS A 324 -22.80 -32.79 -10.27
CA LYS A 324 -22.53 -33.02 -8.83
C LYS A 324 -21.27 -33.81 -8.44
N GLN A 325 -20.61 -34.56 -9.33
CA GLN A 325 -19.66 -35.61 -8.90
C GLN A 325 -18.18 -35.34 -9.24
N GLU A 326 -17.86 -34.39 -10.11
CA GLU A 326 -16.50 -34.32 -10.67
C GLU A 326 -15.48 -33.63 -9.75
N PHE A 327 -15.92 -32.90 -8.71
CA PHE A 327 -15.03 -32.09 -7.86
C PHE A 327 -15.38 -32.12 -6.35
N GLU A 328 -16.24 -33.04 -5.91
CA GLU A 328 -16.50 -33.25 -4.49
C GLU A 328 -15.30 -33.93 -3.84
N VAL A 329 -14.52 -33.15 -3.08
CA VAL A 329 -13.42 -33.68 -2.26
C VAL A 329 -13.96 -34.15 -0.92
N ASP A 330 -13.41 -35.27 -0.44
CA ASP A 330 -13.67 -35.69 0.92
C ASP A 330 -12.89 -34.82 1.92
N LYS A 331 -13.27 -34.92 3.20
CA LYS A 331 -12.67 -34.12 4.26
C LYS A 331 -11.15 -34.35 4.40
N ARG A 332 -10.68 -35.57 4.15
CA ARG A 332 -9.26 -35.91 4.27
C ARG A 332 -8.48 -35.24 3.15
N GLU A 333 -8.95 -35.38 1.92
CA GLU A 333 -8.37 -34.74 0.74
C GLU A 333 -8.33 -33.22 0.89
N TYR A 334 -9.41 -32.60 1.39
CA TYR A 334 -9.44 -31.16 1.69
C TYR A 334 -8.32 -30.74 2.66
N LEU A 335 -8.11 -31.49 3.75
CA LEU A 335 -7.08 -31.18 4.74
C LEU A 335 -5.65 -31.41 4.19
N GLU A 336 -5.45 -32.46 3.40
CA GLU A 336 -4.17 -32.74 2.72
C GLU A 336 -3.82 -31.61 1.73
N GLN A 337 -4.79 -31.16 0.93
CA GLN A 337 -4.63 -30.00 0.05
C GLN A 337 -4.39 -28.70 0.85
N ALA A 338 -5.04 -28.54 2.01
CA ALA A 338 -4.82 -27.38 2.86
C ALA A 338 -3.38 -27.30 3.38
N ILE A 339 -2.77 -28.44 3.73
CA ILE A 339 -1.36 -28.52 4.12
C ILE A 339 -0.44 -28.24 2.93
N GLU A 340 -0.64 -28.92 1.79
CA GLU A 340 0.21 -28.77 0.59
C GLU A 340 0.24 -27.32 0.08
N TYR A 341 -0.94 -26.69 0.01
CA TYR A 341 -1.11 -25.34 -0.53
C TYR A 341 -1.15 -24.25 0.56
N ARG A 342 -0.95 -24.60 1.83
CA ARG A 342 -1.01 -23.68 2.98
C ARG A 342 -2.29 -22.85 3.01
N ARG A 343 -3.44 -23.51 2.84
CA ARG A 343 -4.75 -22.86 2.92
C ARG A 343 -5.18 -22.71 4.37
N ILE A 344 -5.90 -21.64 4.66
CA ILE A 344 -6.49 -21.38 5.97
C ILE A 344 -7.67 -22.33 6.17
N VAL A 345 -7.68 -23.07 7.27
CA VAL A 345 -8.75 -24.00 7.65
C VAL A 345 -9.60 -23.37 8.76
N PRO A 346 -10.93 -23.22 8.57
CA PRO A 346 -11.80 -22.66 9.61
C PRO A 346 -11.75 -23.44 10.92
N TYR A 347 -11.83 -22.76 12.07
CA TYR A 347 -11.78 -23.40 13.40
C TYR A 347 -12.81 -24.51 13.63
N PHE A 348 -13.98 -24.41 13.00
CA PHE A 348 -15.03 -25.42 13.16
C PHE A 348 -14.74 -26.74 12.45
N VAL A 349 -13.78 -26.77 11.51
CA VAL A 349 -13.38 -28.01 10.84
C VAL A 349 -12.58 -28.88 11.81
N ALA A 350 -13.16 -30.01 12.21
CA ALA A 350 -12.49 -30.96 13.08
C ALA A 350 -11.35 -31.69 12.35
N ILE A 351 -10.15 -31.70 12.94
CA ILE A 351 -8.97 -32.37 12.38
C ILE A 351 -8.91 -33.82 12.91
N PRO A 352 -8.82 -34.84 12.03
CA PRO A 352 -8.55 -36.22 12.42
C PRO A 352 -7.22 -36.35 13.18
N SER A 353 -7.14 -37.26 14.16
CA SER A 353 -5.95 -37.42 15.01
C SER A 353 -4.68 -37.88 14.27
N ASP A 354 -4.83 -38.41 13.06
CA ASP A 354 -3.74 -38.85 12.19
C ASP A 354 -3.16 -37.73 11.30
N ILE A 355 -3.75 -36.53 11.33
CA ILE A 355 -3.23 -35.33 10.67
C ILE A 355 -2.57 -34.43 11.72
N ASP A 356 -1.35 -33.96 11.44
CA ASP A 356 -0.63 -33.06 12.34
C ASP A 356 -1.25 -31.65 12.31
N GLU A 357 -1.95 -31.28 13.37
CA GLU A 357 -2.59 -29.96 13.51
C GLU A 357 -1.57 -28.81 13.44
N SER A 358 -0.28 -29.05 13.76
CA SER A 358 0.74 -28.01 13.68
C SER A 358 1.11 -27.60 12.25
N GLU A 359 0.74 -28.41 11.26
CA GLU A 359 0.92 -28.10 9.83
C GLU A 359 -0.28 -27.33 9.24
N ILE A 360 -1.35 -27.13 10.02
CA ILE A 360 -2.57 -26.44 9.58
C ILE A 360 -2.60 -25.00 10.09
N ASP A 361 -2.84 -24.06 9.17
CA ASP A 361 -3.12 -22.67 9.50
C ASP A 361 -4.62 -22.48 9.81
N ARG A 362 -4.95 -21.85 10.94
CA ARG A 362 -6.32 -21.74 11.45
C ARG A 362 -6.89 -20.33 11.29
N GLY A 363 -8.10 -20.24 10.73
CA GLY A 363 -8.83 -18.99 10.47
C GLY A 363 -10.12 -18.84 11.25
#